data_AF-A0A7S1EMJ3-F1
#
_entry.id   AF-A0A7S1EMJ3-F1
#
_cell.length_a   1.000
_cell.length_b   1.000
_cell.length_c   1.000
_cell.angle_alpha   90.00
_cell.angle_beta   90.00
_cell.angle_gamma   90.00
#
_symmetry.space_group_name_H-M   'P 1'
#
loop_
_entity.id
_entity.type
_entity.pdbx_description
1 polymer ?
#
loop_
_entity_poly.entity_id
_entity_poly.type
_entity_poly.pdbx_seq_one_letter_code
_entity_poly.pdbx_strand_id
1 'polypeptide(L)'
;MSAEDETEGAELIGTLRRKKDDHGMFEDAWKNKWLCWIKGDMLHMRPTASGLLDGAKKGSFKGARETFPLTLWNVEALAEAKFCLIRPGGQQVRLRADSQAESELWVKKLTESMSKAKKEKRDMGHQHAMKMAQQELEDMKRDKEREEQRDVERTRERLRALKEEEMRIKRLE
;
A
#
# COMPACT_ATOMS: atom_id res chain seq x y z
N MET A 1 -23.92 8.23 11.97
CA MET A 1 -22.52 7.97 12.35
C MET A 1 -21.91 9.30 12.72
N SER A 2 -21.46 9.44 13.96
CA SER A 2 -20.92 10.70 14.49
C SER A 2 -19.51 10.95 13.93
N ALA A 3 -19.16 12.20 13.65
CA ALA A 3 -17.87 12.56 13.05
C ALA A 3 -16.64 12.17 13.90
N GLU A 4 -16.85 11.87 15.19
CA GLU A 4 -15.81 11.43 16.14
C GLU A 4 -15.28 10.02 15.83
N ASP A 5 -16.09 9.18 15.17
CA ASP A 5 -15.78 7.80 14.80
C ASP A 5 -14.82 7.72 13.59
N GLU A 6 -14.83 8.74 12.71
CA GLU A 6 -14.09 8.72 11.45
C GLU A 6 -12.60 9.10 11.59
N THR A 7 -12.29 9.87 12.62
CA THR A 7 -10.93 10.34 12.95
C THR A 7 -10.25 9.48 14.02
N GLU A 8 -10.97 8.49 14.58
CA GLU A 8 -10.41 7.60 15.59
C GLU A 8 -9.22 6.81 15.01
N GLY A 9 -8.11 6.84 15.74
CA GLY A 9 -6.84 6.23 15.33
C GLY A 9 -6.09 6.99 14.22
N ALA A 10 -6.44 8.24 13.93
CA ALA A 10 -5.65 9.06 13.02
C ALA A 10 -4.32 9.50 13.67
N GLU A 11 -3.25 9.48 12.89
CA GLU A 11 -1.88 9.80 13.31
C GLU A 11 -1.63 11.31 13.38
N LEU A 12 -2.34 12.07 12.56
CA LEU A 12 -2.35 13.53 12.56
C LEU A 12 -3.71 13.99 12.06
N ILE A 13 -4.30 14.98 12.76
CA ILE A 13 -5.56 15.62 12.38
C ILE A 13 -5.34 17.13 12.46
N GLY A 14 -5.90 17.88 11.51
CA GLY A 14 -5.85 19.34 11.53
C GLY A 14 -6.69 19.96 10.42
N THR A 15 -6.78 21.28 10.42
CA THR A 15 -7.50 22.02 9.37
C THR A 15 -6.49 22.68 8.45
N LEU A 16 -6.63 22.43 7.15
CA LEU A 16 -5.78 23.03 6.11
C LEU A 16 -6.62 23.83 5.13
N ARG A 17 -6.02 24.84 4.51
CA ARG A 17 -6.61 25.50 3.34
C ARG A 17 -6.15 24.81 2.08
N ARG A 18 -7.08 24.54 1.16
CA ARG A 18 -6.76 24.00 -0.16
C ARG A 18 -6.88 25.08 -1.22
N LYS A 19 -5.89 25.16 -2.11
CA LYS A 19 -5.96 26.07 -3.26
C LYS A 19 -7.06 25.62 -4.21
N LYS A 20 -7.96 26.54 -4.57
CA LYS A 20 -8.92 26.39 -5.66
C LYS A 20 -8.21 26.69 -6.98
N ASP A 21 -8.21 25.74 -7.90
CA ASP A 21 -7.57 25.91 -9.20
C ASP A 21 -8.34 26.92 -10.07
N ASP A 22 -9.67 26.91 -9.97
CA ASP A 22 -10.58 27.72 -10.77
C ASP A 22 -11.23 28.83 -9.91
N HIS A 23 -10.46 29.88 -9.62
CA HIS A 23 -10.90 31.02 -8.82
C HIS A 23 -11.08 32.27 -9.69
N GLY A 24 -12.11 33.05 -9.40
CA GLY A 24 -12.30 34.35 -10.05
C GLY A 24 -11.17 35.31 -9.68
N MET A 25 -10.94 36.34 -10.50
CA MET A 25 -9.86 37.34 -10.32
C MET A 25 -9.83 38.00 -8.93
N PHE A 26 -10.98 38.08 -8.26
CA PHE A 26 -11.14 38.70 -6.94
C PHE A 26 -11.42 37.70 -5.81
N GLU A 27 -11.43 36.40 -6.11
CA GLU A 27 -11.68 35.34 -5.13
C GLU A 27 -10.35 34.89 -4.50
N ASP A 28 -10.25 34.87 -3.17
CA ASP A 28 -9.10 34.25 -2.51
C ASP A 28 -9.09 32.75 -2.81
N ALA A 29 -8.09 32.32 -3.59
CA ALA A 29 -7.88 30.93 -3.97
C ALA A 29 -7.72 30.00 -2.76
N TRP A 30 -7.41 30.50 -1.57
CA TRP A 30 -7.20 29.71 -0.35
C TRP A 30 -8.37 29.75 0.63
N LYS A 31 -9.51 30.36 0.28
CA LYS A 31 -10.63 30.55 1.21
C LYS A 31 -11.20 29.25 1.79
N ASN A 32 -11.08 28.14 1.07
CA ASN A 32 -11.69 26.87 1.42
C ASN A 32 -10.87 26.13 2.48
N LYS A 33 -11.44 25.99 3.68
CA LYS A 33 -10.89 25.16 4.77
C LYS A 33 -11.37 23.72 4.66
N TRP A 34 -10.46 22.80 4.94
CA TRP A 34 -10.65 21.36 4.88
C TRP A 34 -10.14 20.75 6.18
N LEU A 35 -10.95 19.88 6.79
CA LEU A 35 -10.49 18.97 7.83
C LEU A 35 -9.69 17.87 7.15
N CYS A 36 -8.45 17.69 7.58
CA CYS A 36 -7.51 16.73 7.02
C CYS A 36 -7.04 15.78 8.13
N TRP A 37 -6.89 14.50 7.79
CA TRP A 37 -6.31 13.54 8.72
C TRP A 37 -5.59 12.40 8.01
N ILE A 38 -4.53 11.90 8.64
CA ILE A 38 -3.72 10.77 8.16
C ILE A 38 -4.12 9.54 8.95
N LYS A 39 -4.45 8.45 8.27
CA LYS A 39 -4.74 7.15 8.88
C LYS A 39 -4.08 6.05 8.04
N GLY A 40 -3.01 5.46 8.56
CA GLY A 40 -2.25 4.44 7.83
C GLY A 40 -1.60 5.03 6.58
N ASP A 41 -1.85 4.42 5.41
CA ASP A 41 -1.30 4.87 4.13
C ASP A 41 -2.23 5.85 3.36
N MET A 42 -3.22 6.42 4.05
CA MET A 42 -4.22 7.31 3.46
C MET A 42 -4.19 8.70 4.11
N LEU A 43 -4.25 9.74 3.28
CA LEU A 43 -4.67 11.07 3.70
C LEU A 43 -6.14 11.26 3.31
N HIS A 44 -6.97 11.61 4.28
CA HIS A 44 -8.36 11.96 4.05
C HIS A 44 -8.58 13.45 4.21
N MET A 45 -9.48 14.00 3.40
CA MET A 45 -9.86 15.41 3.45
C MET A 45 -11.36 15.56 3.32
N ARG A 46 -11.96 16.45 4.12
CA ARG A 46 -13.37 16.84 4.05
C ARG A 46 -13.52 18.35 4.16
N PRO A 47 -14.36 19.02 3.35
CA PRO A 47 -14.63 20.44 3.52
C PRO A 47 -15.19 20.73 4.90
N THR A 48 -14.77 21.84 5.53
CA THR A 48 -15.40 22.31 6.78
C THR A 48 -16.63 23.17 6.46
N ALA A 49 -17.59 23.21 7.39
CA ALA A 49 -18.81 24.02 7.26
C ALA A 49 -18.54 25.51 6.98
N SER A 50 -17.38 26.05 7.36
CA SER A 50 -17.03 27.46 7.12
C SER A 50 -16.63 27.77 5.67
N GLY A 51 -16.36 26.77 4.83
CA GLY A 51 -16.10 26.95 3.39
C GLY A 51 -17.37 26.97 2.52
N LEU A 52 -18.55 26.85 3.13
CA LEU A 52 -19.84 26.70 2.45
C LEU A 52 -20.69 27.98 2.36
N LEU A 53 -20.22 29.10 2.92
CA LEU A 53 -21.03 30.32 3.08
C LEU A 53 -21.18 31.17 1.80
N ASP A 54 -20.36 30.97 0.77
CA ASP A 54 -20.36 31.81 -0.44
C ASP A 54 -21.27 31.34 -1.59
N GLY A 55 -22.44 30.75 -1.30
CA GLY A 55 -23.51 30.69 -2.31
C GLY A 55 -24.19 29.34 -2.55
N ALA A 56 -23.95 28.32 -1.71
CA ALA A 56 -24.76 27.12 -1.77
C ALA A 56 -26.15 27.40 -1.15
N LYS A 57 -27.12 27.73 -2.00
CA LYS A 57 -28.54 27.53 -1.71
C LYS A 57 -28.70 26.17 -1.02
N LYS A 58 -29.45 26.15 0.09
CA LYS A 58 -29.91 24.93 0.78
C LYS A 58 -30.26 23.84 -0.24
N GLY A 59 -29.46 22.78 -0.30
CA GLY A 59 -29.78 21.61 -1.15
C GLY A 59 -28.65 21.08 -2.03
N SER A 60 -27.49 20.74 -1.44
CA SER A 60 -26.78 19.47 -1.69
C SER A 60 -25.40 19.55 -1.04
N PHE A 61 -25.21 18.89 0.09
CA PHE A 61 -23.88 18.59 0.61
C PHE A 61 -23.23 17.54 -0.30
N LYS A 62 -22.65 17.97 -1.43
CA LYS A 62 -21.77 17.16 -2.29
C LYS A 62 -20.34 17.69 -2.27
N GLY A 63 -19.88 18.17 -1.12
CA GLY A 63 -18.44 18.30 -0.87
C GLY A 63 -17.88 16.90 -0.65
N ALA A 64 -17.54 16.19 -1.73
CA ALA A 64 -17.08 14.81 -1.67
C ALA A 64 -15.87 14.70 -0.73
N ARG A 65 -15.90 13.71 0.17
CA ARG A 65 -14.72 13.29 0.92
C ARG A 65 -13.65 12.89 -0.09
N GLU A 66 -12.47 13.48 0.04
CA GLU A 66 -11.32 13.12 -0.79
C GLU A 66 -10.38 12.23 0.00
N THR A 67 -9.80 11.25 -0.67
CA THR A 67 -8.86 10.32 -0.08
C THR A 67 -7.70 10.11 -1.03
N PHE A 68 -6.48 10.24 -0.50
CA PHE A 68 -5.24 10.19 -1.24
C PHE A 68 -4.40 9.02 -0.72
N PRO A 69 -4.20 7.96 -1.52
CA PRO A 69 -3.34 6.86 -1.14
C PRO A 69 -1.88 7.31 -1.20
N LEU A 70 -1.26 7.55 -0.05
CA LEU A 70 0.06 8.15 0.10
C LEU A 70 1.15 7.41 -0.69
N THR A 71 0.99 6.10 -0.93
CA THR A 71 1.93 5.31 -1.75
C THR A 71 2.04 5.77 -3.22
N LEU A 72 1.04 6.50 -3.73
CA LEU A 72 1.00 7.01 -5.11
C LEU A 72 1.39 8.48 -5.24
N TRP A 73 1.65 9.16 -4.13
CA TRP A 73 1.92 10.60 -4.10
C TRP A 73 3.30 10.87 -3.50
N ASN A 74 3.83 12.04 -3.84
CA ASN A 74 4.97 12.65 -3.17
C ASN A 74 4.50 13.93 -2.48
N VAL A 75 5.23 14.37 -1.46
CA VAL A 75 4.98 15.64 -0.78
C VAL A 75 6.16 16.57 -0.98
N GLU A 76 5.90 17.84 -1.27
CA GLU A 76 6.90 18.88 -1.43
C GLU A 76 6.54 20.08 -0.55
N ALA A 77 7.48 20.50 0.30
CA ALA A 77 7.35 21.73 1.08
C ALA A 77 7.52 22.96 0.17
N LEU A 78 6.68 23.97 0.39
CA LEU A 78 6.75 25.26 -0.30
C LEU A 78 6.93 26.36 0.74
N ALA A 79 7.24 27.58 0.29
CA ALA A 79 7.36 28.74 1.17
C ALA A 79 6.00 29.14 1.80
N GLU A 80 6.04 29.92 2.88
CA GLU A 80 4.86 30.56 3.49
C GLU A 80 3.79 29.59 4.02
N ALA A 81 4.21 28.56 4.76
CA ALA A 81 3.33 27.53 5.32
C ALA A 81 2.52 26.75 4.27
N LYS A 82 3.06 26.63 3.05
CA LYS A 82 2.43 25.91 1.93
C LYS A 82 3.17 24.60 1.69
N PHE A 83 2.45 23.63 1.13
CA PHE A 83 3.03 22.41 0.62
C PHE A 83 2.12 21.84 -0.47
N CYS A 84 2.60 20.84 -1.20
CA CYS A 84 1.77 20.17 -2.19
C CYS A 84 1.98 18.66 -2.22
N LEU A 85 0.91 17.97 -2.58
CA LEU A 85 0.93 16.55 -2.93
C LEU A 85 1.01 16.47 -4.45
N ILE A 86 1.97 15.69 -4.95
CA ILE A 86 2.21 15.54 -6.38
C ILE A 86 2.09 14.07 -6.75
N ARG A 87 1.25 13.76 -7.73
CA ARG A 87 1.15 12.43 -8.32
C ARG A 87 1.99 12.37 -9.60
N PRO A 88 2.69 11.25 -9.86
CA PRO A 88 3.23 10.97 -11.19
C PRO A 88 2.11 11.06 -12.23
N GLY A 89 2.26 11.94 -13.22
CA GLY A 89 1.19 12.26 -14.20
C GLY A 89 0.62 13.67 -14.09
N GLY A 90 1.15 14.51 -13.19
CA GLY A 90 0.89 15.97 -13.19
C GLY A 90 -0.28 16.43 -12.32
N GLN A 91 -1.02 15.50 -11.70
CA GLN A 91 -2.03 15.87 -10.71
C GLN A 91 -1.34 16.42 -9.44
N GLN A 92 -1.72 17.61 -9.02
CA GLN A 92 -1.20 18.27 -7.81
C GLN A 92 -2.34 18.72 -6.90
N VAL A 93 -2.12 18.65 -5.59
CA VAL A 93 -3.02 19.25 -4.58
C VAL A 93 -2.20 20.18 -3.72
N ARG A 94 -2.52 21.48 -3.76
CA ARG A 94 -1.81 22.51 -2.99
C ARG A 94 -2.55 22.83 -1.70
N LEU A 95 -1.81 22.76 -0.60
CA LEU A 95 -2.31 22.92 0.76
C LEU A 95 -1.53 24.02 1.48
N ARG A 96 -2.20 24.70 2.41
CA ARG A 96 -1.64 25.75 3.25
C ARG A 96 -2.09 25.55 4.69
N ALA A 97 -1.13 25.52 5.60
CA ALA A 97 -1.36 25.47 7.04
C ALA A 97 -1.55 26.89 7.60
N ASP A 98 -1.97 27.01 8.87
CA ASP A 98 -2.11 28.30 9.53
C ASP A 98 -0.74 28.87 9.96
N SER A 99 0.29 28.02 10.10
CA SER A 99 1.66 28.45 10.42
C SER A 99 2.73 27.62 9.70
N GLN A 100 3.95 28.16 9.62
CA GLN A 100 5.10 27.48 9.01
C GLN A 100 5.43 26.17 9.76
N ALA A 101 5.44 26.21 11.09
CA ALA A 101 5.68 25.03 11.92
C ALA A 101 4.63 23.93 11.70
N GLU A 102 3.36 24.31 11.53
CA GLU A 102 2.29 23.36 11.21
C GLU A 102 2.50 22.74 9.82
N SER A 103 2.86 23.55 8.82
CA SER A 103 3.18 23.06 7.47
C SER A 103 4.33 22.04 7.50
N GLU A 104 5.40 22.34 8.24
CA GLU A 104 6.54 21.44 8.40
C GLU A 104 6.16 20.13 9.10
N LEU A 105 5.31 20.20 10.13
CA LEU A 105 4.78 19.02 10.80
C LEU A 105 3.97 18.13 9.83
N TRP A 106 3.12 18.73 9.01
CA TRP A 106 2.35 18.01 7.99
C TRP A 106 3.25 17.35 6.96
N VAL A 107 4.21 18.08 6.39
CA VAL A 107 5.16 17.53 5.40
C VAL A 107 5.97 16.39 6.02
N LYS A 108 6.46 16.56 7.24
CA LYS A 108 7.19 15.52 7.97
C LYS A 108 6.34 14.26 8.13
N LYS A 109 5.12 14.40 8.65
CA LYS A 109 4.21 13.26 8.89
C LYS A 109 3.82 12.55 7.60
N LEU A 110 3.49 13.30 6.55
CA LEU A 110 3.20 12.73 5.24
C LEU A 110 4.40 11.95 4.69
N THR A 111 5.60 12.50 4.80
CA THR A 111 6.83 11.83 4.34
C THR A 111 7.11 10.54 5.12
N GLU A 112 6.94 10.57 6.45
CA GLU A 112 7.06 9.39 7.32
C GLU A 112 6.06 8.30 6.92
N SER A 113 4.77 8.63 6.80
CA SER A 113 3.71 7.69 6.42
C SER A 113 3.91 7.13 5.00
N MET A 114 4.34 7.96 4.04
CA MET A 114 4.69 7.53 2.68
C MET A 114 5.85 6.52 2.69
N SER A 115 6.88 6.77 3.49
CA SER A 115 8.05 5.91 3.59
C SER A 115 7.71 4.58 4.26
N LYS A 116 6.92 4.63 5.34
CA LYS A 116 6.42 3.44 6.04
C LYS A 116 5.59 2.56 5.11
N ALA A 117 4.62 3.13 4.40
CA ALA A 117 3.77 2.39 3.48
C ALA A 117 4.54 1.77 2.30
N LYS A 118 5.59 2.45 1.80
CA LYS A 118 6.49 1.89 0.77
C LYS A 118 7.33 0.72 1.31
N LYS A 119 7.79 0.81 2.57
CA LYS A 119 8.56 -0.26 3.22
C LYS A 119 7.70 -1.50 3.45
N GLU A 120 6.50 -1.34 4.01
CA GLU A 120 5.59 -2.46 4.28
C GLU A 120 5.22 -3.24 2.99
N LYS A 121 4.99 -2.53 1.87
CA LYS A 121 4.76 -3.19 0.57
C LYS A 121 5.95 -4.02 0.10
N ARG A 122 7.19 -3.55 0.32
CA ARG A 122 8.41 -4.29 -0.03
C ARG A 122 8.59 -5.52 0.86
N ASP A 123 8.36 -5.36 2.16
CA ASP A 123 8.53 -6.43 3.14
C ASP A 123 7.52 -7.57 2.88
N MET A 124 6.25 -7.25 2.58
CA MET A 124 5.23 -8.23 2.19
C MET A 124 5.57 -8.96 0.88
N GLY A 125 6.06 -8.23 -0.13
CA GLY A 125 6.49 -8.83 -1.40
C GLY A 125 7.67 -9.78 -1.21
N HIS A 126 8.65 -9.40 -0.40
CA HIS A 126 9.81 -10.22 -0.08
C HIS A 126 9.43 -11.49 0.70
N GLN A 127 8.55 -11.38 1.69
CA GLN A 127 8.03 -12.53 2.43
C GLN A 127 7.28 -13.50 1.53
N HIS A 128 6.45 -13.00 0.61
CA HIS A 128 5.75 -13.86 -0.32
C HIS A 128 6.71 -14.60 -1.27
N ALA A 129 7.72 -13.91 -1.80
CA ALA A 129 8.74 -14.51 -2.65
C ALA A 129 9.55 -15.60 -1.91
N MET A 130 9.94 -15.34 -0.66
CA MET A 130 10.62 -16.35 0.17
C MET A 130 9.76 -17.59 0.42
N LYS A 131 8.47 -17.41 0.69
CA LYS A 131 7.55 -18.54 0.90
C LYS A 131 7.40 -19.40 -0.36
N MET A 132 7.32 -18.77 -1.54
CA MET A 132 7.25 -19.49 -2.82
C MET A 132 8.55 -20.26 -3.09
N ALA A 133 9.71 -19.63 -2.87
CA ALA A 133 11.00 -20.29 -3.03
C ALA A 133 11.18 -21.47 -2.06
N GLN A 134 10.71 -21.34 -0.82
CA GLN A 134 10.72 -22.46 0.14
C GLN A 134 9.84 -23.61 -0.33
N GLN A 135 8.64 -23.32 -0.83
CA GLN A 135 7.72 -24.34 -1.35
C GLN A 135 8.33 -25.10 -2.53
N GLU A 136 8.92 -24.41 -3.51
CA GLU A 136 9.58 -25.03 -4.66
C GLU A 136 10.75 -25.95 -4.23
N LEU A 137 11.50 -25.54 -3.21
CA LEU A 137 12.63 -26.30 -2.69
C LEU A 137 12.17 -27.55 -1.93
N GLU A 138 11.05 -27.49 -1.21
CA GLU A 138 10.40 -28.64 -0.59
C GLU A 138 9.84 -29.61 -1.64
N ASP A 139 9.20 -29.10 -2.68
CA ASP A 139 8.65 -29.92 -3.76
C ASP A 139 9.77 -30.65 -4.52
N MET A 140 10.88 -29.95 -4.83
CA MET A 140 12.04 -30.57 -5.46
C MET A 140 12.69 -31.66 -4.60
N LYS A 141 12.79 -31.45 -3.28
CA LYS A 141 13.27 -32.49 -2.36
C LYS A 141 12.37 -33.71 -2.36
N ARG A 142 11.05 -33.49 -2.33
CA ARG A 142 10.05 -34.58 -2.34
C ARG A 142 10.10 -35.37 -3.65
N ASP A 143 10.29 -34.71 -4.77
CA ASP A 143 10.41 -35.38 -6.07
C ASP A 143 11.71 -36.16 -6.19
N LYS A 144 12.81 -35.63 -5.66
CA LYS A 144 14.09 -36.36 -5.58
C LYS A 144 13.96 -37.64 -4.72
N GLU A 145 13.32 -37.55 -3.56
CA GLU A 145 13.07 -38.73 -2.71
C GLU A 145 12.21 -39.78 -3.41
N ARG A 146 11.21 -39.36 -4.19
CA ARG A 146 10.37 -40.28 -5.00
C ARG A 146 11.17 -40.94 -6.12
N GLU A 147 12.05 -40.21 -6.78
CA GLU A 147 12.91 -40.75 -7.83
C GLU A 147 13.89 -41.78 -7.25
N GLU A 148 14.54 -41.46 -6.13
CA GLU A 148 15.42 -42.39 -5.42
C GLU A 148 14.67 -43.67 -4.98
N GLN A 149 13.43 -43.55 -4.49
CA GLN A 149 12.61 -44.73 -4.15
C GLN A 149 12.29 -45.59 -5.38
N ARG A 150 11.93 -44.98 -6.51
CA ARG A 150 11.67 -45.70 -7.77
C ARG A 150 12.92 -46.41 -8.29
N ASP A 151 14.09 -45.80 -8.14
CA ASP A 151 15.36 -46.42 -8.54
C ASP A 151 15.74 -47.61 -7.67
N VAL A 152 15.51 -47.52 -6.36
CA VAL A 152 15.67 -48.64 -5.44
C VAL A 152 14.72 -49.79 -5.79
N GLU A 153 13.46 -49.48 -6.11
CA GLU A 153 12.46 -50.48 -6.51
C GLU A 153 12.84 -51.18 -7.82
N ARG A 154 13.20 -50.42 -8.86
CA ARG A 154 13.70 -50.96 -10.14
C ARG A 154 14.92 -51.86 -9.95
N THR A 155 15.83 -51.48 -9.07
CA THR A 155 17.03 -52.27 -8.76
C THR A 155 16.67 -53.58 -8.05
N ARG A 156 15.72 -53.55 -7.11
CA ARG A 156 15.22 -54.74 -6.42
C ARG A 156 14.51 -55.69 -7.38
N GLU A 157 13.69 -55.20 -8.30
CA GLU A 157 13.03 -56.02 -9.32
C GLU A 157 14.05 -56.71 -10.22
N ARG A 158 15.05 -55.98 -10.72
CA ARG A 158 16.14 -56.57 -11.53
C ARG A 158 16.89 -57.68 -10.77
N LEU A 159 17.20 -57.46 -9.49
CA LEU A 159 17.85 -58.47 -8.65
C LEU A 159 16.98 -59.72 -8.44
N ARG A 160 15.65 -59.57 -8.32
CA ARG A 160 14.73 -60.71 -8.22
C ARG A 160 14.69 -61.51 -9.52
N ALA A 161 14.59 -60.83 -10.65
CA ALA A 161 14.60 -61.48 -11.97
C ALA A 161 15.88 -62.29 -12.19
N LEU A 162 17.06 -61.72 -11.87
CA LEU A 162 18.34 -62.44 -11.97
C LEU A 162 18.40 -63.69 -11.08
N LYS A 163 17.90 -63.61 -9.84
CA LYS A 163 17.85 -64.77 -8.93
C LYS A 163 16.92 -65.86 -9.42
N GLU A 164 15.78 -65.50 -10.02
CA GLU A 164 14.88 -66.48 -10.64
C GLU A 164 15.54 -67.16 -11.83
N GLU A 165 16.28 -66.42 -12.65
CA GLU A 165 17.03 -66.97 -13.77
C GLU A 165 18.14 -67.93 -13.31
N GLU A 166 18.94 -67.56 -12.31
CA GLU A 166 19.94 -68.45 -11.69
C GLU A 166 19.32 -69.74 -11.15
N MET A 167 18.19 -69.63 -10.44
CA MET A 167 17.45 -70.79 -9.91
C MET A 167 16.91 -71.68 -11.02
N ARG A 168 16.56 -71.11 -12.17
CA ARG A 168 16.05 -71.85 -13.33
C ARG A 168 17.17 -72.61 -14.02
N ILE A 169 18.35 -71.99 -14.18
CA ILE A 169 19.56 -72.63 -14.73
C ILE A 169 19.98 -73.80 -13.85
N LYS A 170 20.07 -73.61 -12.53
CA LYS A 170 20.45 -74.67 -11.57
C LYS A 170 19.49 -75.88 -11.51
N ARG A 171 18.27 -75.77 -12.04
CA ARG A 171 17.33 -76.89 -12.13
C ARG A 171 17.45 -77.69 -13.44
N LEU A 172 18.15 -77.14 -14.43
CA LEU A 172 18.37 -77.76 -15.73
C LEU A 172 19.73 -78.46 -15.83
N GLU A 173 20.61 -78.23 -14.85
CA GLU A 173 21.84 -78.99 -14.57
C GLU A 173 21.56 -80.18 -13.63
#